data_AF-A0A7Y1FZJ6-F1
#
_entry.id   AF-A0A7Y1FZJ6-F1
#
_cell.length_a   1.000
_cell.length_b   1.000
_cell.length_c   1.000
_cell.angle_alpha   90.00
_cell.angle_beta   90.00
_cell.angle_gamma   90.00
#
_symmetry.space_group_name_H-M   'P 1'
#
loop_
_entity.id
_entity.type
_entity.pdbx_description
1 polymer ?
#
loop_
_entity_poly.entity_id
_entity_poly.type
_entity_poly.pdbx_seq_one_letter_code
_entity_poly.pdbx_strand_id
1 'polypeptide(L)'
;MAIEIIGGDARRAGFQGCLASATETAIGSGLDLPDAAVATTSGGIIFRYAVTDSTAGTQLPEENRTCGSLQRLYLKTSTYANCSNGENLCLNGQSILNNAQITNIWFAIPNGNNTTWTLNPSNAELAAARAVRIALTIADPSQNISRSFTGTYELRNRL
;
A
#
# COMPACT_ATOMS: atom_id res chain seq x y z
N MET A 1 -1.52 -0.01 16.57
CA MET A 1 -2.92 -0.05 16.10
C MET A 1 -2.92 -0.49 14.62
N ALA A 2 -3.85 -1.32 14.12
CA ALA A 2 -3.78 -1.86 12.75
C ALA A 2 -3.68 -0.78 11.65
N ILE A 3 -4.33 0.38 11.86
CA ILE A 3 -4.24 1.54 10.97
C ILE A 3 -2.80 2.08 10.86
N GLU A 4 -1.99 1.99 11.92
CA GLU A 4 -0.58 2.43 11.90
C GLU A 4 0.31 1.47 11.11
N ILE A 5 0.01 0.16 11.17
CA ILE A 5 0.73 -0.87 10.39
C ILE A 5 0.51 -0.61 8.90
N ILE A 6 -0.76 -0.47 8.49
CA ILE A 6 -1.16 -0.10 7.13
C ILE A 6 -0.48 1.22 6.72
N GLY A 7 -0.52 2.24 7.59
CA GLY A 7 0.10 3.53 7.34
C GLY A 7 1.62 3.48 7.16
N GLY A 8 2.29 2.58 7.87
CA GLY A 8 3.73 2.36 7.73
C GLY A 8 4.10 1.85 6.35
N ASP A 9 3.31 0.91 5.80
CA ASP A 9 3.51 0.39 4.45
C ASP A 9 3.09 1.42 3.38
N ALA A 10 1.98 2.13 3.59
CA ALA A 10 1.53 3.19 2.69
C ALA A 10 2.61 4.26 2.47
N ARG A 11 3.26 4.73 3.55
CA ARG A 11 4.33 5.74 3.45
C ARG A 11 5.59 5.26 2.73
N ARG A 12 5.79 3.94 2.62
CA ARG A 12 6.91 3.32 1.90
C ARG A 12 6.57 2.96 0.46
N ALA A 13 5.29 2.89 0.11
CA ALA A 13 4.84 2.48 -1.21
C ALA A 13 5.57 3.26 -2.32
N GLY A 14 6.13 2.52 -3.27
CA GLY A 14 6.90 3.06 -4.40
C GLY A 14 8.35 3.37 -4.08
N PHE A 15 8.84 3.04 -2.88
CA PHE A 15 10.25 3.24 -2.54
C PHE A 15 11.06 2.23 -3.33
N GLN A 16 12.11 2.70 -3.99
CA GLN A 16 12.95 1.87 -4.87
C GLN A 16 14.42 1.88 -4.44
N GLY A 17 14.73 2.38 -3.22
CA GLY A 17 16.11 2.65 -2.80
C GLY A 17 16.47 4.12 -3.05
N CYS A 18 17.59 4.35 -3.71
CA CYS A 18 18.10 5.69 -4.02
C CYS A 18 17.75 6.19 -5.42
N LEU A 19 16.75 5.58 -6.05
CA LEU A 19 16.19 6.10 -7.30
C LEU A 19 15.20 7.23 -7.01
N ALA A 20 15.16 8.19 -7.93
CA ALA A 20 14.16 9.25 -7.89
C ALA A 20 12.76 8.67 -8.10
N SER A 21 11.73 9.32 -7.53
CA SER A 21 10.33 8.98 -7.75
C SER A 21 9.93 9.01 -9.23
N ALA A 22 10.59 9.82 -10.05
CA ALA A 22 10.36 9.89 -11.49
C ALA A 22 10.99 8.74 -12.31
N THR A 23 11.82 7.89 -11.69
CA THR A 23 12.46 6.78 -12.39
C THR A 23 11.59 5.54 -12.30
N GLU A 24 11.08 5.12 -13.46
CA GLU A 24 10.37 3.85 -13.58
C GLU A 24 11.34 2.68 -13.60
N THR A 25 11.08 1.66 -12.78
CA THR A 25 11.79 0.39 -12.84
C THR A 25 10.84 -0.76 -13.06
N ALA A 26 11.06 -1.51 -14.14
CA ALA A 26 10.40 -2.77 -14.39
C ALA A 26 10.89 -3.87 -13.44
N ILE A 27 9.96 -4.49 -12.73
CA ILE A 27 10.18 -5.64 -11.85
C ILE A 27 9.40 -6.83 -12.43
N GLY A 28 9.97 -7.45 -13.47
CA GLY A 28 9.35 -8.57 -14.17
C GLY A 28 8.19 -8.14 -15.09
N SER A 29 7.27 -9.06 -15.36
CA SER A 29 6.21 -8.85 -16.37
C SER A 29 5.09 -7.94 -15.86
N GLY A 30 5.14 -6.65 -16.21
CA GLY A 30 4.04 -5.70 -16.05
C GLY A 30 3.94 -5.04 -14.67
N LEU A 31 5.03 -4.99 -13.91
CA LEU A 31 5.09 -4.30 -12.63
C LEU A 31 6.20 -3.26 -12.68
N ASP A 32 5.83 -2.01 -12.93
CA ASP A 32 6.77 -0.90 -12.99
C ASP A 32 6.60 -0.04 -11.74
N LEU A 33 7.65 0.15 -10.94
CA LEU A 33 7.61 1.08 -9.80
C LEU A 33 8.11 2.46 -10.23
N PRO A 34 7.53 3.56 -9.69
CA PRO A 34 6.54 3.57 -8.61
C PRO A 34 5.09 3.36 -9.07
N ASP A 35 4.80 3.26 -10.37
CA ASP A 35 3.43 3.22 -10.91
C ASP A 35 2.54 2.08 -10.40
N ALA A 36 3.10 0.90 -10.23
CA ALA A 36 2.45 -0.25 -9.62
C ALA A 36 2.65 -0.34 -8.09
N ALA A 37 3.14 0.73 -7.44
CA ALA A 37 3.37 0.77 -5.99
C ALA A 37 2.11 0.52 -5.17
N VAL A 38 0.96 0.94 -5.70
CA VAL A 38 -0.34 0.80 -5.06
C VAL A 38 -1.28 0.12 -6.04
N ALA A 39 -2.01 -0.88 -5.56
CA ALA A 39 -3.09 -1.51 -6.32
C ALA A 39 -4.29 -1.79 -5.42
N THR A 40 -5.47 -1.91 -6.02
CA THR A 40 -6.67 -2.37 -5.32
C THR A 40 -6.80 -3.88 -5.43
N THR A 41 -7.50 -4.48 -4.47
CA THR A 41 -7.99 -5.85 -4.54
C THR A 41 -9.42 -5.89 -3.98
N SER A 42 -10.09 -7.03 -4.07
CA SER A 42 -11.43 -7.19 -3.50
C SER A 42 -11.41 -6.88 -2.00
N GLY A 43 -12.06 -5.77 -1.61
CA GLY A 43 -12.13 -5.32 -0.22
C GLY A 43 -10.78 -4.95 0.40
N GLY A 44 -9.80 -4.52 -0.40
CA GLY A 44 -8.44 -4.30 0.10
C GLY A 44 -7.52 -3.46 -0.78
N ILE A 45 -6.30 -3.31 -0.31
CA ILE A 45 -5.22 -2.52 -0.92
C ILE A 45 -3.90 -3.27 -0.86
N ILE A 46 -3.07 -3.08 -1.89
CA ILE A 46 -1.73 -3.61 -2.00
C ILE A 46 -0.74 -2.46 -1.97
N PHE A 47 0.30 -2.57 -1.15
CA PHE A 47 1.46 -1.70 -1.17
C PHE A 47 2.71 -2.47 -1.59
N ARG A 48 3.50 -1.87 -2.46
CA ARG A 48 4.74 -2.45 -2.98
C ARG A 48 5.89 -1.47 -2.83
N TYR A 49 7.01 -1.95 -2.31
CA TYR A 49 8.19 -1.14 -2.09
C TYR A 49 9.43 -2.00 -1.86
N ALA A 50 10.60 -1.41 -2.09
CA ALA A 50 11.89 -2.04 -1.90
C ALA A 50 12.24 -2.17 -0.41
N VAL A 51 12.82 -3.31 -0.05
CA VAL A 51 13.41 -3.60 1.27
C VAL A 51 14.74 -4.32 1.11
N THR A 52 15.56 -4.34 2.15
CA THR A 52 16.84 -5.08 2.17
C THR A 52 16.68 -6.55 2.57
N ASP A 53 15.50 -6.96 3.02
CA ASP A 53 15.18 -8.33 3.42
C ASP A 53 15.02 -9.23 2.20
N SER A 54 15.94 -10.18 2.02
CA SER A 54 15.95 -11.13 0.90
C SER A 54 14.79 -12.11 0.91
N THR A 55 14.07 -12.25 2.02
CA THR A 55 12.90 -13.13 2.12
C THR A 55 11.60 -12.45 1.69
N ALA A 56 11.63 -11.12 1.44
CA ALA A 56 10.44 -10.34 1.16
C ALA A 56 9.85 -10.61 -0.24
N GLY A 57 10.66 -11.04 -1.21
CA GLY A 57 10.20 -11.32 -2.56
C GLY A 57 11.28 -11.18 -3.64
N THR A 58 10.86 -10.77 -4.83
CA THR A 58 11.71 -10.67 -6.02
C THR A 58 12.81 -9.64 -5.85
N GLN A 59 14.06 -9.99 -6.20
CA GLN A 59 15.17 -9.04 -6.21
C GLN A 59 14.99 -7.97 -7.29
N LEU A 60 15.20 -6.70 -6.94
CA LEU A 60 15.13 -5.59 -7.90
C LEU A 60 16.38 -5.58 -8.81
N PRO A 61 16.27 -4.99 -10.03
CA PRO A 61 17.38 -4.81 -10.97
C PRO A 61 18.61 -4.14 -10.36
N GLU A 62 19.78 -4.34 -11.00
CA GLU A 62 21.06 -3.91 -10.43
C GLU A 62 21.23 -2.40 -10.33
N GLU A 63 20.65 -1.65 -11.26
CA GLU A 63 20.61 -0.19 -11.26
C GLU A 63 19.90 0.42 -10.03
N ASN A 64 19.10 -0.37 -9.30
CA ASN A 64 18.33 0.11 -8.15
C ASN A 64 19.10 0.00 -6.82
N ARG A 65 20.40 -0.33 -6.85
CA ARG A 65 21.15 -0.82 -5.68
C ARG A 65 22.08 0.19 -4.99
N THR A 66 22.28 1.40 -5.50
CA THR A 66 23.38 2.26 -5.03
C THR A 66 22.91 3.44 -4.19
N CYS A 67 22.82 3.23 -2.87
CA CYS A 67 22.79 4.28 -1.87
C CYS A 67 24.20 4.56 -1.31
N GLY A 68 25.19 4.69 -2.20
CA GLY A 68 26.61 4.84 -1.84
C GLY A 68 27.36 3.53 -1.52
N SER A 69 26.64 2.42 -1.32
CA SER A 69 27.18 1.04 -1.33
C SER A 69 26.19 0.12 -2.05
N LEU A 70 26.67 -0.97 -2.64
CA LEU A 70 25.81 -1.96 -3.32
C LEU A 70 24.92 -2.65 -2.29
N GLN A 71 23.67 -2.21 -2.16
CA GLN A 71 22.66 -2.86 -1.34
C GLN A 71 21.69 -3.62 -2.25
N ARG A 72 21.54 -4.92 -2.02
CA ARG A 72 20.51 -5.71 -2.71
C ARG A 72 19.15 -5.33 -2.13
N LEU A 73 18.24 -4.94 -3.01
CA LEU A 73 16.87 -4.64 -2.68
C LEU A 73 15.94 -5.72 -3.22
N TYR A 74 14.86 -5.95 -2.49
CA TYR A 74 13.83 -6.95 -2.78
C TYR A 74 12.45 -6.30 -2.69
N LEU A 75 11.55 -6.72 -3.56
CA LEU A 75 10.19 -6.20 -3.64
C LEU A 75 9.37 -6.81 -2.51
N LYS A 76 9.05 -6.01 -1.51
CA LYS A 76 8.04 -6.36 -0.53
C LYS A 76 6.65 -6.02 -1.08
N THR A 77 5.74 -6.97 -0.99
CA THR A 77 4.31 -6.79 -1.30
C THR A 77 3.48 -7.03 -0.04
N SER A 78 2.75 -6.01 0.40
CA SER A 78 1.84 -6.06 1.54
C SER A 78 0.41 -5.89 1.04
N THR A 79 -0.40 -6.95 1.13
CA THR A 79 -1.82 -6.95 0.76
C THR A 79 -2.67 -6.91 2.02
N TYR A 80 -3.36 -5.80 2.24
CA TYR A 80 -4.33 -5.65 3.32
C TYR A 80 -5.74 -5.83 2.75
N ALA A 81 -6.50 -6.79 3.26
CA ALA A 81 -7.87 -7.05 2.83
C ALA A 81 -8.70 -7.61 3.97
N ASN A 82 -10.02 -7.57 3.80
CA ASN A 82 -10.91 -8.38 4.64
C ASN A 82 -10.60 -9.86 4.41
N CYS A 83 -10.40 -10.61 5.49
CA CYS A 83 -10.17 -12.05 5.43
C CYS A 83 -11.39 -12.75 4.80
N SER A 84 -11.20 -13.97 4.30
CA SER A 84 -12.26 -14.75 3.65
C SER A 84 -13.44 -15.09 4.58
N ASN A 85 -13.22 -15.11 5.90
CA ASN A 85 -14.29 -15.25 6.89
C ASN A 85 -15.17 -13.99 7.00
N GLY A 86 -14.77 -12.88 6.40
CA GLY A 86 -15.48 -11.62 6.42
C GLY A 86 -15.43 -10.88 7.75
N GLU A 87 -14.72 -11.35 8.77
CA GLU A 87 -14.77 -10.74 10.12
C GLU A 87 -13.44 -10.08 10.51
N ASN A 88 -12.35 -10.51 9.89
CA ASN A 88 -11.00 -10.14 10.31
C ASN A 88 -10.28 -9.33 9.23
N LEU A 89 -9.25 -8.59 9.67
CA LEU A 89 -8.32 -7.92 8.79
C LEU A 89 -7.13 -8.85 8.54
N CYS A 90 -6.80 -9.05 7.26
CA CYS A 90 -5.71 -9.91 6.84
C CYS A 90 -4.55 -9.09 6.25
N LEU A 91 -3.32 -9.52 6.51
CA LEU A 91 -2.11 -9.13 5.78
C LEU A 91 -1.60 -10.36 5.02
N ASN A 92 -1.53 -10.29 3.69
CA ASN A 92 -1.11 -11.39 2.82
C ASN A 92 -1.86 -12.71 3.12
N GLY A 93 -3.18 -12.60 3.38
CA GLY A 93 -4.07 -13.72 3.69
C GLY A 93 -3.99 -14.24 5.13
N GLN A 94 -3.10 -13.70 5.97
CA GLN A 94 -2.99 -14.07 7.39
C GLN A 94 -3.74 -13.05 8.26
N SER A 95 -4.60 -13.53 9.17
CA SER A 95 -5.32 -12.66 10.12
C SER A 95 -4.34 -11.90 11.01
N ILE A 96 -4.45 -10.58 11.04
CA ILE A 96 -3.62 -9.71 11.90
C ILE A 96 -4.45 -8.98 12.95
N LEU A 97 -5.76 -8.89 12.77
CA LEU A 97 -6.66 -8.29 13.74
C LEU A 97 -8.06 -8.91 13.61
N ASN A 98 -8.55 -9.45 14.72
CA ASN A 98 -9.90 -10.03 14.77
C ASN A 98 -10.97 -8.95 14.84
N ASN A 99 -12.16 -9.26 14.31
CA ASN A 99 -13.32 -8.37 14.32
C ASN A 99 -13.03 -6.99 13.74
N ALA A 100 -12.20 -6.93 12.69
CA ALA A 100 -11.77 -5.70 12.06
C ALA A 100 -11.91 -5.79 10.55
N GLN A 101 -12.50 -4.78 9.92
CA GLN A 101 -12.75 -4.75 8.50
C GLN A 101 -12.38 -3.41 7.89
N ILE A 102 -11.74 -3.45 6.72
CA ILE A 102 -11.66 -2.31 5.84
C ILE A 102 -13.07 -2.06 5.29
N THR A 103 -13.61 -0.89 5.58
CA THR A 103 -14.93 -0.48 5.10
C THR A 103 -14.85 0.38 3.85
N ASN A 104 -13.81 1.20 3.72
CA ASN A 104 -13.59 2.04 2.54
C ASN A 104 -12.11 2.36 2.35
N ILE A 105 -11.71 2.54 1.09
CA ILE A 105 -10.38 3.02 0.69
C ILE A 105 -10.58 4.09 -0.38
N TRP A 106 -10.17 5.33 -0.07
CA TRP A 106 -10.20 6.42 -1.03
C TRP A 106 -8.80 6.78 -1.48
N PHE A 107 -8.67 7.13 -2.76
CA PHE A 107 -7.41 7.56 -3.37
C PHE A 107 -7.50 9.02 -3.76
N ALA A 108 -6.46 9.78 -3.40
CA ALA A 108 -6.36 11.21 -3.68
C ALA A 108 -5.70 11.42 -5.05
N ILE A 109 -6.51 11.74 -6.06
CA ILE A 109 -6.09 11.90 -7.45
C ILE A 109 -5.90 13.38 -7.76
N PRO A 110 -4.70 13.81 -8.19
CA PRO A 110 -4.48 15.17 -8.66
C PRO A 110 -5.30 15.45 -9.94
N ASN A 111 -5.98 16.60 -9.98
CA ASN A 111 -6.70 17.08 -11.15
C ASN A 111 -6.47 18.59 -11.28
N GLY A 112 -5.46 18.96 -12.08
CA GLY A 112 -4.96 20.32 -12.15
C GLY A 112 -4.46 20.81 -10.77
N ASN A 113 -5.05 21.90 -10.28
CA ASN A 113 -4.73 22.46 -8.96
C ASN A 113 -5.55 21.84 -7.81
N ASN A 114 -6.46 20.92 -8.12
CA ASN A 114 -7.34 20.29 -7.15
C ASN A 114 -6.96 18.82 -6.91
N THR A 115 -7.54 18.23 -5.87
CA THR A 115 -7.44 16.80 -5.58
C THR A 115 -8.84 16.21 -5.43
N THR A 116 -9.12 15.15 -6.18
CA THR A 116 -10.38 14.40 -6.11
C THR A 116 -10.16 13.11 -5.34
N TRP A 117 -11.07 12.76 -4.44
CA TRP A 117 -11.04 11.49 -3.72
C TRP A 117 -12.00 10.50 -4.38
N THR A 118 -11.49 9.35 -4.83
CA THR A 118 -12.31 8.29 -5.46
C THR A 118 -12.14 6.95 -4.76
N LEU A 119 -13.21 6.17 -4.70
CA LEU A 119 -13.21 4.77 -4.24
C LEU A 119 -12.83 3.78 -5.35
N ASN A 120 -13.03 4.17 -6.61
CA ASN A 120 -12.89 3.31 -7.78
C ASN A 120 -11.95 3.94 -8.82
N PRO A 121 -10.66 4.10 -8.50
CA PRO A 121 -9.70 4.64 -9.46
C PRO A 121 -9.43 3.64 -10.58
N SER A 122 -9.23 4.16 -11.80
CA SER A 122 -8.57 3.45 -12.88
C SER A 122 -7.07 3.20 -12.57
N ASN A 123 -6.42 2.35 -13.37
CA ASN A 123 -4.98 2.09 -13.19
C ASN A 123 -4.13 3.36 -13.35
N ALA A 124 -4.47 4.23 -14.30
CA ALA A 124 -3.77 5.50 -14.49
C ALA A 124 -3.97 6.45 -13.30
N GLU A 125 -5.16 6.45 -12.71
CA GLU A 125 -5.44 7.23 -11.49
C GLU A 125 -4.68 6.65 -10.28
N LEU A 126 -4.59 5.33 -10.13
CA LEU A 126 -3.76 4.71 -9.08
C LEU A 126 -2.28 5.06 -9.21
N ALA A 127 -1.77 5.15 -10.44
CA ALA A 127 -0.43 5.64 -10.72
C ALA A 127 -0.26 7.12 -10.35
N ALA A 128 -1.28 7.95 -10.56
CA ALA A 128 -1.23 9.37 -10.20
C ALA A 128 -1.54 9.66 -8.71
N ALA A 129 -2.07 8.69 -7.96
CA ALA A 129 -2.57 8.91 -6.60
C ALA A 129 -1.47 9.40 -5.65
N ARG A 130 -1.68 10.52 -4.94
CA ARG A 130 -0.69 11.08 -4.01
C ARG A 130 -0.88 10.67 -2.56
N ALA A 131 -2.10 10.27 -2.21
CA ALA A 131 -2.43 9.81 -0.87
C ALA A 131 -3.52 8.75 -0.92
N VAL A 132 -3.61 7.99 0.16
CA VAL A 132 -4.70 7.04 0.41
C VAL A 132 -5.34 7.34 1.75
N ARG A 133 -6.67 7.25 1.81
CA ARG A 133 -7.44 7.30 3.05
C ARG A 133 -8.10 5.95 3.25
N ILE A 134 -7.95 5.37 4.43
CA ILE A 134 -8.44 4.04 4.75
C ILE A 134 -9.35 4.15 5.96
N ALA A 135 -10.59 3.69 5.83
CA ALA A 135 -11.51 3.52 6.93
C ALA A 135 -11.51 2.05 7.37
N LEU A 136 -11.40 1.86 8.68
CA LEU A 136 -11.39 0.57 9.34
C LEU A 136 -12.48 0.58 10.42
N THR A 137 -13.32 -0.44 10.45
CA THR A 137 -14.27 -0.66 11.55
C THR A 137 -13.77 -1.82 12.39
N ILE A 138 -13.76 -1.66 13.72
CA ILE A 138 -13.40 -2.71 14.68
C ILE A 138 -14.59 -2.91 15.62
N ALA A 139 -15.03 -4.16 15.76
CA ALA A 139 -16.12 -4.55 16.64
C ALA A 139 -15.61 -5.35 17.85
N ASP A 140 -16.25 -5.14 18.99
CA ASP A 140 -16.18 -6.02 20.14
C ASP A 140 -17.56 -6.69 20.31
N PRO A 141 -17.73 -7.94 19.82
CA PRO A 141 -19.01 -8.63 19.90
C PRO A 141 -19.41 -8.96 21.34
N SER A 142 -18.45 -9.04 22.28
CA SER A 142 -18.75 -9.33 23.69
C SER A 142 -19.46 -8.16 24.37
N GLN A 143 -19.23 -6.94 23.87
CA GLN A 143 -19.82 -5.71 24.41
C GLN A 143 -20.85 -5.07 23.46
N ASN A 144 -21.05 -5.65 22.26
CA ASN A 144 -21.86 -5.07 21.18
C ASN A 144 -21.44 -3.63 20.84
N ILE A 145 -20.13 -3.36 20.82
CA ILE A 145 -19.55 -2.06 20.50
C ILE A 145 -18.87 -2.13 19.14
N SER A 146 -19.03 -1.10 18.32
CA SER A 146 -18.31 -0.92 17.07
C SER A 146 -17.69 0.48 17.00
N ARG A 147 -16.45 0.56 16.53
CA ARG A 147 -15.69 1.81 16.39
C ARG A 147 -15.11 1.91 14.99
N SER A 148 -15.22 3.08 14.40
CA SER A 148 -14.64 3.37 13.09
C SER A 148 -13.45 4.30 13.23
N PHE A 149 -12.37 3.95 12.54
CA PHE A 149 -11.12 4.69 12.47
C PHE A 149 -10.87 5.09 11.03
N THR A 150 -10.29 6.25 10.81
CA THR A 150 -9.89 6.70 9.47
C THR A 150 -8.48 7.25 9.54
N GLY A 151 -7.62 6.75 8.66
CA GLY A 151 -6.24 7.21 8.50
C GLY A 151 -6.03 7.73 7.09
N THR A 152 -5.32 8.85 6.95
CA THR A 152 -4.87 9.38 5.64
C THR A 152 -3.35 9.32 5.59
N TYR A 153 -2.80 8.79 4.49
CA TYR A 153 -1.38 8.55 4.30
C TYR A 153 -0.93 9.07 2.95
N GLU A 154 0.05 9.96 2.96
CA GLU A 154 0.74 10.41 1.74
C GLU A 154 1.70 9.33 1.25
N LEU A 155 1.71 9.14 -0.06
CA LEU A 155 2.57 8.18 -0.76
C LEU A 155 3.87 8.90 -1.14
N ARG A 156 4.91 8.74 -0.32
CA ARG A 156 6.14 9.57 -0.38
C ARG A 156 6.88 9.51 -1.71
N ASN A 157 6.80 8.38 -2.42
CA ASN A 157 7.52 8.21 -3.68
C ASN A 157 6.73 8.70 -4.89
N ARG A 158 5.67 9.49 -4.67
CA ARG A 158 4.87 10.14 -5.72
C ARG A 158 4.74 11.65 -5.52
N LEU A 159 5.66 12.22 -4.75
CA LEU A 159 5.82 13.65 -4.52
C LEU A 159 6.90 14.23 -5.45
#